data_AF-A0A067QDX8-F1
#
_entry.id   AF-A0A067QDX8-F1
#
_cell.length_a   1.000
_cell.length_b   1.000
_cell.length_c   1.000
_cell.angle_alpha   90.00
_cell.angle_beta   90.00
_cell.angle_gamma   90.00
#
_symmetry.space_group_name_H-M   'P 1'
#
loop_
_entity.id
_entity.type
_entity.pdbx_description
1 polymer ?
#
loop_
_entity_poly.entity_id
_entity_poly.type
_entity_poly.pdbx_seq_one_letter_code
_entity_poly.pdbx_strand_id
1 'polypeptide(L)'
;MFHFIIMSKGIILLSGEEKMQSTIRTFAITLSAEMAPVATVLVYQVGRYGDIVADSLTFPVNGISRNKVSSCEVSEAYELKFENR
;
A
#
# COMPACT_ATOMS: atom_id res chain seq x y z
N MET A 1 -7.43 -9.58 -11.07
CA MET A 1 -6.13 -8.88 -11.18
C MET A 1 -6.38 -7.51 -10.60
N PHE A 2 -5.60 -7.10 -9.62
CA PHE A 2 -5.78 -5.80 -8.99
C PHE A 2 -4.48 -5.01 -9.13
N HIS A 3 -4.64 -3.71 -9.19
CA HIS A 3 -3.56 -2.74 -9.19
C HIS A 3 -3.53 -2.08 -7.83
N PHE A 4 -2.34 -1.73 -7.39
CA PHE A 4 -2.17 -0.96 -6.17
C PHE A 4 -1.21 0.19 -6.42
N ILE A 5 -1.48 1.31 -5.77
CA ILE A 5 -0.68 2.52 -5.83
C ILE A 5 -0.51 3.02 -4.41
N ILE A 6 0.72 3.34 -4.04
CA ILE A 6 1.07 3.94 -2.76
C ILE A 6 1.44 5.40 -3.02
N MET A 7 0.73 6.29 -2.33
CA MET A 7 0.90 7.72 -2.42
C MET A 7 1.32 8.29 -1.07
N SER A 8 2.21 9.28 -1.09
CA SER A 8 2.52 10.11 0.07
C SER A 8 2.83 11.51 -0.40
N LYS A 9 2.49 12.54 0.38
CA LYS A 9 2.74 13.95 0.04
C LYS A 9 2.24 14.38 -1.35
N GLY A 10 1.21 13.70 -1.88
CA GLY A 10 0.67 13.96 -3.20
C GLY A 10 1.48 13.39 -4.38
N ILE A 11 2.50 12.56 -4.14
CA ILE A 11 3.25 11.85 -5.18
C ILE A 11 3.01 10.34 -5.08
N ILE A 12 3.13 9.65 -6.23
CA ILE A 12 3.13 8.19 -6.30
C ILE A 12 4.54 7.69 -5.97
N LEU A 13 4.66 6.92 -4.89
CA LEU A 13 5.91 6.30 -4.46
C LEU A 13 6.11 4.92 -5.07
N LEU A 14 5.03 4.13 -5.13
CA LEU A 14 5.06 2.77 -5.65
C LEU A 14 3.75 2.50 -6.39
N SER A 15 3.85 1.79 -7.51
CA SER A 15 2.70 1.22 -8.20
C SER A 15 3.02 -0.18 -8.64
N GLY A 16 2.06 -1.08 -8.57
CA GLY A 16 2.21 -2.45 -9.01
C GLY A 16 0.89 -3.08 -9.41
N GLU A 17 1.01 -4.29 -9.95
CA GLU A 17 -0.11 -5.12 -10.34
C GLU A 17 0.09 -6.50 -9.70
N GLU A 18 -0.99 -7.05 -9.18
CA GLU A 18 -1.00 -8.35 -8.54
C GLU A 18 -2.15 -9.22 -9.06
N LYS A 19 -1.83 -10.48 -9.36
CA LYS A 19 -2.82 -11.45 -9.82
C LYS A 19 -3.53 -12.06 -8.62
N MET A 20 -4.82 -11.77 -8.46
CA MET A 20 -5.66 -12.43 -7.46
C MET A 20 -5.80 -13.92 -7.83
N GLN A 21 -5.16 -14.81 -7.06
CA GLN A 21 -5.31 -16.27 -7.21
C GLN A 21 -6.47 -16.82 -6.36
N SER A 22 -6.93 -16.06 -5.38
CA SER A 22 -7.99 -16.42 -4.41
C SER A 22 -8.94 -15.23 -4.19
N THR A 23 -10.13 -15.48 -3.63
CA THR A 23 -11.16 -14.45 -3.33
C THR A 23 -10.70 -13.39 -2.34
N ILE A 24 -9.76 -13.75 -1.46
CA ILE A 24 -9.12 -12.87 -0.50
C ILE A 24 -7.61 -12.97 -0.74
N ARG A 25 -6.94 -11.82 -0.83
CA ARG A 25 -5.48 -11.78 -0.87
C ARG A 25 -4.96 -10.71 0.08
N THR A 26 -3.95 -11.10 0.84
CA THR A 26 -3.19 -10.20 1.70
C THR A 26 -1.84 -9.94 1.05
N PHE A 27 -1.39 -8.68 1.07
CA PHE A 27 -0.03 -8.34 0.67
C PHE A 27 0.59 -7.40 1.72
N ALA A 28 1.89 -7.54 1.91
CA ALA A 28 2.66 -6.71 2.82
C ALA A 28 3.26 -5.53 2.05
N ILE A 29 3.12 -4.33 2.62
CA ILE A 29 3.78 -3.12 2.13
C ILE A 29 4.90 -2.79 3.09
N THR A 30 6.12 -2.65 2.57
CA THR A 30 7.25 -2.14 3.34
C THR A 30 7.13 -0.63 3.49
N LEU A 31 7.07 -0.17 4.73
CA LEU A 31 7.09 1.27 5.02
C LEU A 31 8.50 1.84 4.95
N SER A 32 8.58 3.07 4.46
CA SER A 32 9.81 3.87 4.46
C SER A 32 9.56 5.23 5.10
N ALA A 33 10.59 5.83 5.70
CA ALA A 33 10.54 7.17 6.28
C ALA A 33 10.11 8.26 5.26
N GLU A 34 10.27 8.00 3.95
CA GLU A 34 9.83 8.90 2.89
C GLU A 34 8.29 9.05 2.83
N MET A 35 7.56 8.04 3.33
CA MET A 35 6.10 7.99 3.41
C MET A 35 5.52 8.81 4.58
N ALA A 36 6.36 9.33 5.48
CA ALA A 36 5.92 10.19 6.57
C ALA A 36 5.45 11.58 6.05
N PRO A 37 4.44 12.22 6.66
CA PRO A 37 3.73 11.81 7.88
C PRO A 37 2.51 10.93 7.64
N VAL A 38 2.01 10.84 6.40
CA VAL A 38 0.79 10.11 6.04
C VAL A 38 1.01 9.41 4.70
N ALA A 39 0.61 8.14 4.65
CA ALA A 39 0.60 7.34 3.43
C ALA A 39 -0.84 6.96 3.07
N THR A 40 -1.13 6.97 1.78
CA THR A 40 -2.40 6.52 1.21
C THR A 40 -2.14 5.40 0.24
N VAL A 41 -2.72 4.24 0.48
CA VAL A 41 -2.69 3.11 -0.45
C VAL A 41 -4.03 3.07 -1.16
N LEU A 42 -3.99 3.05 -2.48
CA LEU A 42 -5.15 2.88 -3.35
C LEU A 42 -5.04 1.50 -3.99
N VAL A 43 -6.08 0.69 -3.86
CA VAL A 43 -6.18 -0.61 -4.54
C VAL A 43 -7.39 -0.55 -5.45
N TYR A 44 -7.23 -0.95 -6.70
CA TYR A 44 -8.34 -0.97 -7.65
C TYR A 44 -8.28 -2.19 -8.56
N GLN A 45 -9.45 -2.65 -8.97
CA GLN A 45 -9.64 -3.74 -9.91
C GLN A 45 -10.56 -3.26 -11.03
N VAL A 46 -10.21 -3.64 -12.27
CA VAL A 46 -11.06 -3.45 -13.44
C VAL A 46 -11.69 -4.80 -13.81
N GLY A 47 -13.01 -4.87 -13.70
CA GLY A 47 -13.83 -6.02 -14.07
C GLY A 47 -13.96 -6.19 -15.59
N ARG A 48 -14.47 -7.35 -16.01
CA ARG A 48 -14.61 -7.71 -17.44
C ARG A 48 -15.51 -6.76 -18.24
N TYR A 49 -16.46 -6.10 -17.58
CA TYR A 49 -17.41 -5.20 -18.22
C TYR A 49 -17.07 -3.72 -18.04
N GLY A 50 -15.85 -3.42 -17.55
CA GLY A 50 -15.43 -2.05 -17.26
C GLY A 50 -15.87 -1.55 -15.88
N ASP A 51 -16.44 -2.42 -15.04
CA ASP A 51 -16.72 -2.10 -13.64
C ASP A 51 -15.42 -1.89 -12.88
N ILE A 52 -15.28 -0.75 -12.20
CA ILE A 52 -14.09 -0.44 -11.41
C ILE A 52 -14.47 -0.52 -9.94
N VAL A 53 -13.82 -1.44 -9.22
CA VAL A 53 -13.91 -1.52 -7.77
C VAL A 53 -12.61 -0.97 -7.20
N ALA A 54 -12.69 0.10 -6.43
CA ALA A 54 -11.54 0.74 -5.81
C ALA A 54 -11.77 0.94 -4.31
N ASP A 55 -10.71 0.77 -3.53
CA ASP A 55 -10.68 1.05 -2.10
C ASP A 55 -9.38 1.77 -1.74
N SER A 56 -9.43 2.59 -0.70
CA SER A 56 -8.28 3.38 -0.26
C SER A 56 -8.11 3.30 1.24
N LEU A 57 -6.88 3.06 1.68
CA LEU A 57 -6.50 3.13 3.08
C LEU A 57 -5.49 4.26 3.28
N THR A 58 -5.86 5.24 4.10
CA THR A 58 -4.94 6.28 4.57
C THR A 58 -4.57 6.00 6.02
N PHE A 59 -3.27 5.94 6.29
CA PHE A 59 -2.76 5.70 7.64
C PHE A 59 -1.61 6.66 7.96
N PRO A 60 -1.50 7.10 9.23
CA PRO A 60 -0.37 7.89 9.68
C PRO A 60 0.89 7.02 9.70
N VAL A 61 1.98 7.57 9.18
CA VAL A 61 3.31 6.95 9.24
C VAL A 61 4.13 7.72 10.25
N ASN A 62 4.54 7.05 11.33
CA ASN A 62 5.43 7.64 12.32
C ASN A 62 6.80 7.88 11.68
N GLY A 63 7.13 9.14 11.43
CA GLY A 63 8.46 9.56 11.01
C GLY A 63 9.44 9.46 12.17
N ILE A 64 9.96 8.26 12.46
CA ILE A 64 11.07 8.12 13.40
C ILE A 64 12.28 8.83 12.79
N SER A 65 12.71 9.91 13.44
CA SER A 65 13.85 10.75 13.05
C SER A 65 15.09 9.90 12.74
N ARG A 66 15.69 10.11 11.55
CA ARG A 66 17.03 9.64 11.17
C ARG A 66 18.11 10.29 12.05
N ASN A 67 18.17 9.93 13.32
CA ASN A 67 19.39 10.07 14.12
C ASN A 67 19.45 9.01 15.22
N LYS A 68 19.74 7.77 14.83
CA LYS A 68 20.67 6.92 15.58
C LYS A 68 21.12 5.76 14.70
N VAL A 69 22.43 5.54 14.77
CA VAL A 69 23.23 4.54 14.08
C VAL A 69 22.67 3.12 14.28
N SER A 70 22.89 2.28 13.25
CA SER A 70 22.68 0.84 13.10
C SER A 70 21.36 0.39 12.48
N SER A 71 21.34 0.26 11.14
CA SER A 71 20.79 -0.86 10.35
C SER A 71 19.51 -1.59 10.80
N CYS A 72 18.58 -0.95 11.50
CA CYS A 72 17.28 -1.52 11.80
C CYS A 72 16.28 -1.02 10.75
N GLU A 73 16.17 -1.77 9.65
CA GLU A 73 14.95 -1.75 8.84
C GLU A 73 13.82 -2.28 9.72
N VAL A 74 13.13 -1.37 10.42
CA VAL A 74 11.85 -1.69 11.02
C VAL A 74 10.82 -1.67 9.90
N SER A 75 10.83 -2.73 9.11
CA SER A 75 9.81 -3.02 8.11
C SER A 75 8.51 -3.34 8.85
N GLU A 76 7.79 -2.31 9.29
CA GLU A 76 6.38 -2.48 9.63
C GLU A 76 5.67 -2.88 8.33
N ALA A 77 5.23 -4.13 8.26
CA ALA A 77 4.37 -4.63 7.19
C ALA A 77 2.93 -4.41 7.64
N TYR A 78 2.21 -3.54 6.93
CA TYR A 78 0.75 -3.52 7.06
C TYR A 78 0.17 -4.61 6.18
N GLU A 79 -0.60 -5.51 6.78
CA GLU A 79 -1.37 -6.51 6.06
C GLU A 79 -2.67 -5.88 5.55
N LEU A 80 -2.72 -5.64 4.23
CA LEU A 80 -3.94 -5.19 3.58
C LEU A 80 -4.70 -6.40 3.06
N LYS A 81 -5.88 -6.65 3.64
CA LYS A 81 -6.81 -7.69 3.16
C LYS A 81 -7.70 -7.10 2.06
N PHE A 82 -7.45 -7.47 0.81
CA PHE A 82 -8.35 -7.14 -0.30
C PHE A 82 -9.36 -8.27 -0.50
N GLU A 83 -10.64 -7.95 -0.48
CA GLU A 83 -11.75 -8.89 -0.66
C GLU A 83 -12.60 -8.45 -1.84
N ASN A 84 -12.67 -9.32 -2.86
CA ASN A 84 -13.43 -9.07 -4.07
C ASN A 84 -14.89 -9.45 -3.81
N ARG A 85 -15.75 -8.46 -3.56
CA ARG A 85 -17.21 -8.63 -3.44
C ARG A 85 -17.90 -8.52 -4.79
#